data_AF-A0AAU9JAA5-F1
#
_entry.id   AF-A0AAU9JAA5-F1
#
_cell.length_a   1.000
_cell.length_b   1.000
_cell.length_c   1.000
_cell.angle_alpha   90.00
_cell.angle_beta   90.00
_cell.angle_gamma   90.00
#
_symmetry.space_group_name_H-M   'P 1'
#
loop_
_entity.id
_entity.type
_entity.pdbx_description
1 polymer ?
#
loop_
_entity_poly.entity_id
_entity_poly.type
_entity_poly.pdbx_seq_one_letter_code
_entity_poly.pdbx_strand_id
1 'polypeptide(L)'
;MWKNFKSIATEAIEAARDIREHIVDVTSGDVISEPPITVEEEHVADTDIENPYKFRAIHAEQQLEKALLEKSKFIKQHEDLKKAFEEEKSLWESEKQSLTEIICSQDIALSSKDREMEWQSQHYESQIQELTRAKNKAFRELESSSSTNASIEKLVEEKSKLKEKIDLYEDTIAKLKKTNDDLRNDVSDLKLKWEDEKKLDDDRISRAFFIQFLSSFNRNIGDFQARKDMLASLVGILQLTNEEKEMLGIENKSKQKIPIESTERFDTDFSLLDKFTSFLSGKQ
;
A
#
# COMPACT_ATOMS: atom_id res chain seq x y z
N MET A 1 3.44 2.59 12.19
CA MET A 1 4.78 2.24 11.68
C MET A 1 5.92 2.78 12.55
N TRP A 2 6.05 4.10 12.75
CA TRP A 2 7.16 4.71 13.53
C TRP A 2 7.27 4.26 15.01
N LYS A 3 6.12 3.98 15.66
CA LYS A 3 6.10 3.48 17.05
C LYS A 3 6.75 2.11 17.21
N ASN A 4 6.64 1.25 16.20
CA ASN A 4 7.23 -0.10 16.22
C ASN A 4 8.76 -0.03 16.03
N PHE A 5 9.22 0.87 15.16
CA PHE A 5 10.66 1.09 14.96
C PHE A 5 11.35 1.64 16.21
N LYS A 6 10.67 2.57 16.92
CA LYS A 6 11.16 3.09 18.19
C LYS A 6 11.18 2.00 19.27
N SER A 7 10.18 1.12 19.30
CA SER A 7 10.14 -0.03 20.20
C SER A 7 11.32 -0.97 19.97
N ILE A 8 11.55 -1.38 18.72
CA ILE A 8 12.65 -2.30 18.35
C ILE A 8 14.02 -1.68 18.65
N ALA A 9 14.19 -0.39 18.38
CA ALA A 9 15.44 0.31 18.70
C ALA A 9 15.67 0.42 20.22
N THR A 10 14.61 0.59 21.01
CA THR A 10 14.72 0.66 22.48
C THR A 10 15.07 -0.71 23.05
N GLU A 11 14.43 -1.77 22.55
CA GLU A 11 14.66 -3.16 22.95
C GLU A 11 16.06 -3.65 22.58
N ALA A 12 16.59 -3.22 21.42
CA ALA A 12 17.97 -3.49 21.03
C ALA A 12 19.00 -2.75 21.92
N ILE A 13 18.68 -1.54 22.39
CA ILE A 13 19.53 -0.79 23.32
C ILE A 13 19.53 -1.44 24.71
N GLU A 14 18.37 -1.92 25.19
CA GLU A 14 18.27 -2.65 26.46
C GLU A 14 19.02 -3.98 26.39
N ALA A 15 18.87 -4.77 25.32
CA ALA A 15 19.64 -6.00 25.15
C ALA A 15 21.15 -5.75 25.09
N ALA A 16 21.60 -4.67 24.44
CA ALA A 16 23.01 -4.29 24.41
C ALA A 16 23.53 -3.86 25.80
N ARG A 17 22.66 -3.30 26.64
CA ARG A 17 22.98 -2.93 28.03
C ARG A 17 23.11 -4.16 28.92
N ASP A 18 22.18 -5.12 28.81
CA ASP A 18 22.22 -6.38 29.54
C ASP A 18 23.46 -7.21 29.21
N ILE A 19 23.85 -7.27 27.92
CA ILE A 19 25.09 -7.94 27.50
C ILE A 19 26.32 -7.24 28.13
N ARG A 20 26.31 -5.91 28.20
CA ARG A 20 27.42 -5.16 28.81
C ARG A 20 27.49 -5.38 30.32
N GLU A 21 26.36 -5.38 31.03
CA GLU A 21 26.32 -5.71 32.47
C GLU A 21 26.80 -7.14 32.71
N HIS A 22 26.37 -8.10 31.89
CA HIS A 22 26.81 -9.49 32.03
C HIS A 22 28.31 -9.67 31.77
N ILE A 23 28.88 -8.93 30.81
CA ILE A 23 30.33 -8.93 30.58
C ILE A 23 31.06 -8.31 31.79
N VAL A 24 30.53 -7.25 32.39
CA VAL A 24 31.11 -6.63 33.59
C VAL A 24 31.04 -7.60 34.78
N ASP A 25 29.90 -8.27 35.02
CA ASP A 25 29.74 -9.24 36.11
C ASP A 25 30.68 -10.45 35.97
N VAL A 26 30.93 -10.92 34.74
CA VAL A 26 31.84 -12.04 34.47
C VAL A 26 33.31 -11.61 34.56
N THR A 27 33.63 -10.33 34.35
CA THR A 27 35.01 -9.81 34.37
C THR A 27 35.39 -9.12 35.68
N SER A 28 34.44 -8.69 36.50
CA SER A 28 34.71 -7.92 37.72
C SER A 28 35.15 -8.76 38.90
N GLY A 29 35.08 -10.10 38.83
CA GLY A 29 35.92 -11.01 39.62
C GLY A 29 36.15 -10.62 41.09
N ASP A 30 35.14 -10.11 41.80
CA ASP A 30 35.19 -9.90 43.26
C ASP A 30 34.87 -11.24 43.93
N VAL A 31 35.77 -12.21 43.76
CA VAL A 31 35.85 -13.34 44.69
C VAL A 31 36.85 -12.94 45.74
N ILE A 32 36.32 -12.47 46.87
CA ILE A 32 37.03 -12.33 48.15
C ILE A 32 37.70 -13.68 48.42
N SER A 33 39.00 -13.76 48.19
CA SER A 33 39.82 -14.90 48.56
C SER A 33 40.14 -14.79 50.06
N GLU A 34 39.30 -15.41 50.90
CA GLU A 34 39.79 -15.87 52.19
C GLU A 34 40.95 -16.86 51.94
N PRO A 35 42.07 -16.77 52.68
CA PRO A 35 43.26 -17.56 52.39
C PRO A 35 43.00 -19.04 52.72
N PRO A 36 43.41 -19.99 51.85
CA PRO A 36 43.20 -21.39 52.15
C PRO A 36 44.21 -21.86 53.19
N ILE A 37 43.67 -22.67 54.10
CA ILE A 37 44.34 -23.45 55.13
C ILE A 37 45.47 -24.27 54.48
N THR A 38 46.68 -24.15 55.06
CA THR A 38 47.81 -25.06 54.84
C THR A 38 47.41 -26.50 55.16
N VAL A 39 47.54 -27.38 54.18
CA VAL A 39 47.64 -28.82 54.41
C VAL A 39 48.86 -29.29 53.63
N GLU A 40 49.93 -29.57 54.36
CA GLU A 40 51.01 -30.43 53.91
C GLU A 40 50.47 -31.87 53.84
N GLU A 41 50.76 -32.59 52.77
CA GLU A 41 51.57 -33.81 52.85
C GLU A 41 51.88 -34.40 51.47
N GLU A 42 53.03 -35.05 51.43
CA GLU A 42 53.76 -35.61 50.30
C GLU A 42 53.01 -36.76 49.60
N HIS A 43 53.29 -36.96 48.30
CA HIS A 43 53.82 -38.24 47.77
C HIS A 43 53.99 -38.21 46.23
N VAL A 44 55.24 -38.46 45.81
CA VAL A 44 55.71 -39.39 44.75
C VAL A 44 55.40 -39.13 43.25
N ALA A 45 56.52 -38.87 42.56
CA ALA A 45 56.99 -39.31 41.24
C ALA A 45 56.20 -39.06 39.94
N ASP A 46 56.94 -38.46 39.00
CA ASP A 46 56.95 -38.70 37.55
C ASP A 46 55.59 -38.93 36.88
N THR A 47 54.98 -37.83 36.44
CA THR A 47 54.36 -37.76 35.12
C THR A 47 54.46 -36.32 34.61
N ASP A 48 54.86 -36.14 33.36
CA ASP A 48 54.72 -34.92 32.57
C ASP A 48 53.22 -34.56 32.45
N ILE A 49 52.60 -34.10 33.53
CA ILE A 49 51.29 -33.46 33.50
C ILE A 49 51.53 -31.97 33.34
N GLU A 50 51.69 -31.61 32.08
CA GLU A 50 51.68 -30.27 31.56
C GLU A 50 50.61 -29.42 32.29
N ASN A 51 51.11 -28.43 33.02
CA ASN A 51 50.39 -27.69 34.06
C ASN A 51 48.97 -27.25 33.60
N PRO A 52 47.87 -27.74 34.21
CA PRO A 52 46.50 -27.50 33.75
C PRO A 52 46.09 -26.02 33.71
N TYR A 53 46.83 -25.14 34.39
CA TYR A 53 46.67 -23.70 34.32
C TYR A 53 47.14 -23.09 32.99
N LYS A 54 48.14 -23.69 32.33
CA LYS A 54 48.62 -23.22 31.01
C LYS A 54 47.59 -23.48 29.91
N PHE A 55 46.92 -24.63 29.93
CA PHE A 55 45.86 -24.95 28.96
C PHE A 55 44.63 -24.04 29.11
N ARG A 56 44.24 -23.70 30.35
CA ARG A 56 43.14 -22.75 30.58
C ARG A 56 43.49 -21.34 30.10
N ALA A 57 44.74 -20.90 30.30
CA ALA A 57 45.21 -19.60 29.81
C ALA A 57 45.20 -19.55 28.26
N ILE A 58 45.72 -20.58 27.59
CA ILE A 58 45.72 -20.66 26.12
C ILE A 58 44.29 -20.70 25.57
N HIS A 59 43.39 -21.46 26.21
CA HIS A 59 41.99 -21.52 25.79
C HIS A 59 41.26 -20.17 26.00
N ALA A 60 41.55 -19.46 27.09
CA ALA A 60 41.02 -18.11 27.34
C ALA A 60 41.54 -17.09 26.32
N GLU A 61 42.84 -17.14 25.96
CA GLU A 61 43.43 -16.31 24.91
C GLU A 61 42.80 -16.58 23.54
N GLN A 62 42.56 -17.86 23.19
CA GLN A 62 41.87 -18.22 21.95
C GLN A 62 40.41 -17.75 21.91
N GLN A 63 39.70 -17.78 23.05
CA GLN A 63 38.34 -17.24 23.12
C GLN A 63 38.32 -15.71 23.03
N LEU A 64 39.29 -15.03 23.65
CA LEU A 64 39.46 -13.59 23.52
C LEU A 64 39.75 -13.18 22.07
N GLU A 65 40.63 -13.90 21.39
CA GLU A 65 40.98 -13.62 19.99
C GLU A 65 39.76 -13.79 19.06
N LYS A 66 38.95 -14.84 19.27
CA LYS A 66 37.67 -15.02 18.58
C LYS A 66 36.70 -13.88 18.84
N ALA A 67 36.54 -13.46 20.09
CA ALA A 67 35.66 -12.34 20.46
C ALA A 67 36.13 -11.01 19.86
N LEU A 68 37.44 -10.78 19.80
CA LEU A 68 38.01 -9.59 19.14
C LEU A 68 37.80 -9.62 17.62
N LEU A 69 37.94 -10.79 16.99
CA LEU A 69 37.63 -10.97 15.57
C LEU A 69 36.15 -10.73 15.28
N GLU A 70 35.24 -11.29 16.08
CA GLU A 70 33.80 -11.05 15.95
C GLU A 70 33.45 -9.56 16.14
N LYS A 71 34.01 -8.91 17.16
CA LYS A 71 33.85 -7.47 17.38
C LYS A 71 34.32 -6.67 16.16
N SER A 72 35.46 -7.00 15.58
CA SER A 72 35.99 -6.32 14.39
C SER A 72 35.06 -6.49 13.18
N LYS A 73 34.47 -7.68 13.02
CA LYS A 73 33.48 -7.98 11.98
C LYS A 73 32.20 -7.19 12.18
N PHE A 74 31.69 -7.10 13.41
CA PHE A 74 30.50 -6.32 13.74
C PHE A 74 30.71 -4.82 13.51
N ILE A 75 31.87 -4.27 13.87
CA ILE A 75 32.20 -2.87 13.60
C ILE A 75 32.13 -2.60 12.10
N LYS A 76 32.74 -3.45 11.27
CA LYS A 76 32.72 -3.29 9.81
C LYS A 76 31.29 -3.40 9.25
N GLN A 77 30.51 -4.38 9.70
CA GLN A 77 29.12 -4.53 9.28
C GLN A 77 28.27 -3.31 9.68
N HIS A 78 28.51 -2.73 10.85
CA HIS A 78 27.82 -1.52 11.29
C HIS A 78 28.20 -0.31 10.44
N GLU A 79 29.48 -0.15 10.08
CA GLU A 79 29.92 0.91 9.17
C GLU A 79 29.31 0.76 7.77
N ASP A 80 29.29 -0.45 7.23
CA ASP A 80 28.68 -0.75 5.93
C ASP A 80 27.16 -0.44 5.96
N LEU A 81 26.46 -0.84 7.02
CA LEU A 81 25.03 -0.58 7.18
C LEU A 81 24.74 0.92 7.34
N LYS A 82 25.57 1.64 8.10
CA LYS A 82 25.43 3.09 8.27
C LYS A 82 25.62 3.81 6.94
N LYS A 83 26.60 3.39 6.14
CA LYS A 83 26.84 3.95 4.81
C LYS A 83 25.66 3.71 3.87
N ALA A 84 25.14 2.48 3.82
CA ALA A 84 23.96 2.14 3.02
C ALA A 84 22.73 2.96 3.45
N PHE A 85 22.55 3.18 4.76
CA PHE A 85 21.47 4.03 5.27
C PHE A 85 21.62 5.49 4.84
N GLU A 86 22.82 6.05 4.88
CA GLU A 86 23.07 7.43 4.45
C GLU A 86 22.87 7.62 2.94
N GLU A 87 23.28 6.64 2.13
CA GLU A 87 23.05 6.61 0.68
C GLU A 87 21.54 6.54 0.36
N GLU A 88 20.82 5.62 0.99
CA GLU A 88 19.37 5.46 0.83
C GLU A 88 18.63 6.72 1.28
N LYS A 89 19.01 7.30 2.42
CA LYS A 89 18.42 8.56 2.91
C LYS A 89 18.59 9.69 1.91
N SER A 90 19.78 9.83 1.30
CA SER A 90 20.05 10.84 0.29
C SER A 90 19.17 10.65 -0.96
N LEU A 91 19.00 9.40 -1.41
CA LEU A 91 18.11 9.07 -2.53
C LEU A 91 16.66 9.47 -2.23
N TRP A 92 16.13 9.10 -1.05
CA TRP A 92 14.79 9.48 -0.64
C TRP A 92 14.59 11.00 -0.53
N GLU A 93 15.59 11.72 -0.02
CA GLU A 93 15.53 13.19 0.06
C GLU A 93 15.50 13.83 -1.34
N SER A 94 16.28 13.28 -2.29
CA SER A 94 16.30 13.74 -3.68
C SER A 94 14.99 13.43 -4.41
N GLU A 95 14.47 12.21 -4.31
CA GLU A 95 13.19 11.82 -4.92
C GLU A 95 12.03 12.65 -4.36
N LYS A 96 12.02 12.89 -3.04
CA LYS A 96 11.01 13.74 -2.41
C LYS A 96 11.06 15.16 -2.94
N GLN A 97 12.25 15.75 -3.11
CA GLN A 97 12.39 17.09 -3.69
C GLN A 97 11.85 17.12 -5.13
N SER A 98 12.26 16.16 -5.97
CA SER A 98 11.79 16.07 -7.35
C SER A 98 10.26 15.94 -7.45
N LEU A 99 9.65 15.07 -6.65
CA LEU A 99 8.19 14.93 -6.62
C LEU A 99 7.50 16.20 -6.14
N THR A 100 8.07 16.91 -5.16
CA THR A 100 7.52 18.18 -4.67
C THR A 100 7.56 19.24 -5.77
N GLU A 101 8.65 19.34 -6.54
CA GLU A 101 8.75 20.25 -7.67
C GLU A 101 7.71 19.94 -8.77
N ILE A 102 7.50 18.65 -9.07
CA ILE A 102 6.49 18.20 -10.03
C ILE A 102 5.09 18.61 -9.56
N ILE A 103 4.74 18.32 -8.30
CA ILE A 103 3.44 18.69 -7.72
C ILE A 103 3.24 20.21 -7.80
N CYS A 104 4.21 20.99 -7.35
CA CYS A 104 4.14 22.46 -7.42
C CYS A 104 3.93 22.96 -8.86
N SER A 105 4.61 22.38 -9.84
CA SER A 105 4.45 22.77 -11.25
C SER A 105 3.06 22.45 -11.79
N GLN A 106 2.49 21.31 -11.39
CA GLN A 106 1.14 20.89 -11.79
C GLN A 106 0.07 21.78 -11.13
N ASP A 107 0.24 22.14 -9.85
CA ASP A 107 -0.66 23.05 -9.15
C ASP A 107 -0.69 24.44 -9.81
N ILE A 108 0.47 24.97 -10.24
CA ILE A 108 0.54 26.23 -10.98
C ILE A 108 -0.18 26.11 -12.33
N ALA A 109 0.01 25.00 -13.05
CA ALA A 109 -0.65 24.77 -14.33
C ALA A 109 -2.18 24.66 -14.18
N LEU A 110 -2.66 23.97 -13.15
CA LEU A 110 -4.08 23.86 -12.81
C LEU A 110 -4.67 25.23 -12.47
N SER A 111 -4.02 26.00 -11.60
CA SER A 111 -4.48 27.35 -11.24
C SER A 111 -4.57 28.28 -12.45
N SER A 112 -3.62 28.18 -13.40
CA SER A 112 -3.67 28.92 -14.67
C SER A 112 -4.89 28.52 -15.51
N LYS A 113 -5.22 27.22 -15.56
CA LYS A 113 -6.39 26.71 -16.29
C LYS A 113 -7.71 27.11 -15.64
N ASP A 114 -7.78 27.10 -14.31
CA ASP A 114 -8.96 27.59 -13.58
C ASP A 114 -9.24 29.07 -13.92
N ARG A 115 -8.18 29.89 -13.94
CA ARG A 115 -8.30 31.30 -14.32
C ARG A 115 -8.74 31.48 -15.77
N GLU A 116 -8.26 30.65 -16.69
CA GLU A 116 -8.69 30.65 -18.09
C GLU A 116 -10.17 30.29 -18.22
N MET A 117 -10.64 29.25 -17.52
CA MET A 117 -12.04 28.84 -17.51
C MET A 117 -12.94 29.94 -16.94
N GLU A 118 -12.52 30.59 -15.85
CA GLU A 118 -13.28 31.68 -15.25
C GLU A 118 -13.40 32.88 -16.20
N TRP A 119 -12.30 33.24 -16.89
CA TRP A 119 -12.32 34.28 -17.91
C TRP A 119 -13.25 33.92 -19.08
N GLN A 120 -13.22 32.69 -19.58
CA GLN A 120 -14.12 32.23 -20.65
C GLN A 120 -15.58 32.28 -20.20
N SER A 121 -15.88 31.84 -18.97
CA SER A 121 -17.23 31.89 -18.40
C SER A 121 -17.76 33.32 -18.37
N GLN A 122 -16.98 34.27 -17.85
CA GLN A 122 -17.35 35.69 -17.81
C GLN A 122 -17.55 36.26 -19.22
N HIS A 123 -16.71 35.86 -20.17
CA HIS A 123 -16.82 36.30 -21.56
C HIS A 123 -18.10 35.80 -22.23
N TYR A 124 -18.43 34.51 -22.11
CA TYR A 124 -19.66 33.95 -22.65
C TYR A 124 -20.90 34.54 -22.00
N GLU A 125 -20.87 34.79 -20.69
CA GLU A 125 -21.97 35.45 -19.99
C GLU A 125 -22.20 36.87 -20.53
N SER A 126 -21.13 37.64 -20.78
CA SER A 126 -21.23 38.96 -21.42
C SER A 126 -21.84 38.88 -22.82
N GLN A 127 -21.42 37.90 -23.64
CA GLN A 127 -21.99 37.69 -24.98
C GLN A 127 -23.49 37.35 -24.93
N ILE A 128 -23.91 36.50 -23.99
CA ILE A 128 -25.32 36.15 -23.78
C ILE A 128 -26.13 37.39 -23.40
N GLN A 129 -25.59 38.24 -22.52
CA GLN A 129 -26.26 39.49 -22.13
C GLN A 129 -26.40 40.45 -23.32
N GLU A 130 -25.37 40.61 -24.15
CA GLU A 130 -25.43 41.42 -25.36
C GLU A 130 -26.46 40.91 -26.37
N LEU A 131 -26.46 39.60 -26.64
CA LEU A 131 -27.46 38.96 -27.50
C LEU A 131 -28.88 39.14 -26.96
N THR A 132 -29.06 39.04 -25.64
CA THR A 132 -30.36 39.28 -24.99
C THR A 132 -30.82 40.72 -25.15
N ARG A 133 -29.90 41.70 -25.01
CA ARG A 133 -30.20 43.12 -25.27
C ARG A 133 -30.57 43.36 -26.73
N ALA A 134 -29.81 42.79 -27.67
CA ALA A 134 -30.09 42.90 -29.10
C ALA A 134 -31.45 42.29 -29.48
N LYS A 135 -31.76 41.10 -28.95
CA LYS A 135 -33.07 40.44 -29.10
C LYS A 135 -34.20 41.35 -28.60
N ASN A 136 -34.07 41.89 -27.38
CA ASN A 136 -35.11 42.72 -26.80
C ASN A 136 -35.30 44.03 -27.58
N LYS A 137 -34.23 44.61 -28.12
CA LYS A 137 -34.31 45.78 -29.00
C LYS A 137 -35.05 45.45 -30.29
N ALA A 138 -34.68 44.35 -30.96
CA ALA A 138 -35.35 43.89 -32.18
C ALA A 138 -36.84 43.60 -31.93
N PHE A 139 -37.18 43.03 -30.77
CA PHE A 139 -38.58 42.76 -30.40
C PHE A 139 -39.40 44.04 -30.24
N ARG A 140 -38.84 45.09 -29.61
CA ARG A 140 -39.51 46.39 -29.50
C ARG A 140 -39.66 47.09 -30.86
N GLU A 141 -38.66 46.99 -31.72
CA GLU A 141 -38.72 47.51 -33.10
C GLU A 141 -39.81 46.80 -33.90
N LEU A 142 -39.95 45.48 -33.74
CA LEU A 142 -41.03 44.68 -34.32
C LEU A 142 -42.42 45.11 -33.82
N GLU A 143 -42.57 45.27 -32.49
CA GLU A 143 -43.82 45.76 -31.90
C GLU A 143 -44.18 47.16 -32.42
N SER A 144 -43.18 48.05 -32.58
CA SER A 144 -43.40 49.40 -33.14
C SER A 144 -43.72 49.40 -34.64
N SER A 145 -43.19 48.44 -35.41
CA SER A 145 -43.52 48.26 -36.83
C SER A 145 -44.86 47.56 -37.06
N SER A 146 -45.52 47.06 -36.00
CA SER A 146 -46.84 46.43 -36.09
C SER A 146 -47.99 47.43 -36.27
N SER A 147 -47.73 48.75 -36.27
CA SER A 147 -48.75 49.79 -36.46
C SER A 147 -48.94 50.27 -37.91
N THR A 148 -48.37 49.61 -38.92
CA THR A 148 -48.56 49.95 -40.35
C THR A 148 -49.01 48.74 -41.18
N ASN A 149 -50.29 48.77 -41.57
CA ASN A 149 -51.14 47.70 -42.11
C ASN A 149 -50.72 46.99 -43.44
N ALA A 150 -49.46 47.08 -43.89
CA ALA A 150 -48.92 46.25 -44.98
C ALA A 150 -47.87 45.22 -44.51
N SER A 151 -47.37 45.34 -43.28
CA SER A 151 -46.40 44.41 -42.67
C SER A 151 -47.06 43.18 -42.03
N ILE A 152 -48.36 43.23 -41.75
CA ILE A 152 -49.08 42.20 -40.99
C ILE A 152 -49.13 40.87 -41.76
N GLU A 153 -49.31 40.86 -43.08
CA GLU A 153 -49.33 39.61 -43.86
C GLU A 153 -47.95 38.93 -43.91
N LYS A 154 -46.86 39.71 -44.08
CA LYS A 154 -45.49 39.18 -43.99
C LYS A 154 -45.14 38.70 -42.58
N LEU A 155 -45.61 39.40 -41.55
CA LEU A 155 -45.40 39.01 -40.15
C LEU A 155 -46.20 37.77 -39.75
N VAL A 156 -47.40 37.56 -40.33
CA VAL A 156 -48.17 36.32 -40.16
C VAL A 156 -47.44 35.15 -40.82
N GLU A 157 -46.85 35.36 -41.99
CA GLU A 157 -46.07 34.34 -42.70
C GLU A 157 -44.73 34.04 -42.00
N GLU A 158 -44.03 35.08 -41.48
CA GLU A 158 -42.85 34.90 -40.64
C GLU A 158 -43.19 34.25 -39.29
N LYS A 159 -44.32 34.59 -38.68
CA LYS A 159 -44.81 33.95 -37.44
C LYS A 159 -45.13 32.47 -37.66
N SER A 160 -45.66 32.10 -38.83
CA SER A 160 -45.86 30.70 -39.22
C SER A 160 -44.52 29.96 -39.35
N LYS A 161 -43.54 30.56 -40.05
CA LYS A 161 -42.20 29.98 -40.20
C LYS A 161 -41.43 29.89 -38.88
N LEU A 162 -41.60 30.87 -38.00
CA LEU A 162 -41.03 30.86 -36.65
C LEU A 162 -41.69 29.80 -35.79
N LYS A 163 -43.00 29.57 -35.94
CA LYS A 163 -43.72 28.50 -35.24
C LYS A 163 -43.23 27.12 -35.69
N GLU A 164 -43.08 26.88 -37.00
CA GLU A 164 -42.48 25.64 -37.51
C GLU A 164 -41.05 25.43 -36.98
N LYS A 165 -40.25 26.50 -36.88
CA LYS A 165 -38.91 26.41 -36.27
C LYS A 165 -38.96 26.11 -34.78
N ILE A 166 -39.92 26.69 -34.04
CA ILE A 166 -40.12 26.38 -32.63
C ILE A 166 -40.52 24.92 -32.45
N ASP A 167 -41.48 24.43 -33.25
CA ASP A 167 -41.91 23.03 -33.21
C ASP A 167 -40.73 22.10 -33.53
N LEU A 168 -39.88 22.44 -34.52
CA LEU A 168 -38.66 21.70 -34.84
C LEU A 168 -37.63 21.73 -33.69
N TYR A 169 -37.50 22.87 -33.01
CA TYR A 169 -36.61 23.01 -31.86
C TYR A 169 -37.12 22.27 -30.63
N GLU A 170 -38.42 22.25 -30.38
CA GLU A 170 -39.03 21.42 -29.34
C GLU A 170 -38.82 19.94 -29.61
N ASP A 171 -38.96 19.52 -30.87
CA ASP A 171 -38.76 18.15 -31.30
C ASP A 171 -37.28 17.70 -31.19
N THR A 172 -36.34 18.61 -31.48
CA THR A 172 -34.90 18.37 -31.27
C THR A 172 -34.53 18.39 -29.78
N ILE A 173 -35.13 19.27 -28.97
CA ILE A 173 -34.96 19.26 -27.51
C ILE A 173 -35.48 17.94 -26.92
N ALA A 174 -36.62 17.44 -27.39
CA ALA A 174 -37.15 16.14 -26.94
C ALA A 174 -36.21 14.98 -27.30
N LYS A 175 -35.66 14.99 -28.52
CA LYS A 175 -34.65 14.01 -28.95
C LYS A 175 -33.39 14.10 -28.09
N LEU A 176 -32.85 15.31 -27.90
CA LEU A 176 -31.66 15.53 -27.08
C LEU A 176 -31.87 15.15 -25.61
N LYS A 177 -33.03 15.42 -25.03
CA LYS A 177 -33.38 14.95 -23.67
C LYS A 177 -33.35 13.45 -23.59
N LYS A 178 -33.97 12.76 -24.55
CA LYS A 178 -33.94 11.30 -24.62
C LYS A 178 -32.50 10.78 -24.73
N THR A 179 -31.68 11.36 -25.62
CA THR A 179 -30.27 10.97 -25.74
C THR A 179 -29.47 11.23 -24.46
N ASN A 180 -29.77 12.30 -23.73
CA ASN A 180 -29.11 12.60 -22.46
C ASN A 180 -29.51 11.58 -21.38
N ASP A 181 -30.78 11.19 -21.32
CA ASP A 181 -31.25 10.15 -20.41
C ASP A 181 -30.63 8.78 -20.75
N ASP A 182 -30.53 8.44 -22.04
CA ASP A 182 -29.84 7.24 -22.51
C ASP A 182 -28.35 7.26 -22.11
N LEU A 183 -27.64 8.38 -22.33
CA LEU A 183 -26.24 8.54 -21.93
C LEU A 183 -26.04 8.49 -20.41
N ARG A 184 -26.99 8.99 -19.61
CA ARG A 184 -26.94 8.88 -18.15
C ARG A 184 -27.05 7.43 -17.69
N ASN A 185 -27.90 6.64 -18.34
CA ASN A 185 -28.00 5.21 -18.08
C ASN A 185 -26.71 4.50 -18.46
N ASP A 186 -26.14 4.80 -19.64
CA ASP A 186 -24.86 4.23 -20.07
C ASP A 186 -23.71 4.56 -19.10
N VAL A 187 -23.65 5.80 -18.61
CA VAL A 187 -22.66 6.22 -17.59
C VAL A 187 -22.87 5.48 -16.27
N SER A 188 -24.12 5.26 -15.86
CA SER A 188 -24.44 4.48 -14.66
C SER A 188 -23.97 3.03 -14.82
N ASP A 189 -24.24 2.40 -15.96
CA ASP A 189 -23.83 1.03 -16.24
C ASP A 189 -22.30 0.89 -16.33
N LEU A 190 -21.63 1.85 -16.97
CA LEU A 190 -20.17 1.88 -17.03
C LEU A 190 -19.55 2.08 -15.66
N LYS A 191 -20.14 2.92 -14.80
CA LYS A 191 -19.69 3.12 -13.43
C LYS A 191 -19.81 1.83 -12.62
N LEU A 192 -20.91 1.09 -12.79
CA LEU A 192 -21.15 -0.18 -12.11
C LEU A 192 -20.12 -1.23 -12.56
N LYS A 193 -19.87 -1.34 -13.88
CA LYS A 193 -18.81 -2.20 -14.42
C LYS A 193 -17.42 -1.81 -13.93
N TRP A 194 -17.12 -0.52 -13.82
CA TRP A 194 -15.84 -0.03 -13.31
C TRP A 194 -15.66 -0.33 -11.83
N GLU A 195 -16.70 -0.18 -11.01
CA GLU A 195 -16.67 -0.57 -9.60
C GLU A 195 -16.44 -2.08 -9.43
N ASP A 196 -17.05 -2.91 -10.30
CA ASP A 196 -16.83 -4.35 -10.33
C ASP A 196 -15.39 -4.71 -10.76
N GLU A 197 -14.86 -4.07 -11.81
CA GLU A 197 -13.46 -4.27 -12.25
C GLU A 197 -12.47 -3.81 -11.18
N LYS A 198 -12.72 -2.69 -10.52
CA LYS A 198 -11.89 -2.20 -9.43
C LYS A 198 -11.87 -3.18 -8.25
N LYS A 199 -13.02 -3.76 -7.88
CA LYS A 199 -13.08 -4.82 -6.84
C LYS A 199 -12.27 -6.05 -7.26
N LEU A 200 -12.36 -6.45 -8.52
CA LEU A 200 -11.58 -7.58 -9.04
C LEU A 200 -10.08 -7.31 -9.02
N ASP A 201 -9.64 -6.10 -9.34
CA ASP A 201 -8.23 -5.71 -9.29
C ASP A 201 -7.72 -5.56 -7.85
N ASP A 202 -8.52 -5.00 -6.94
CA ASP A 202 -8.21 -4.93 -5.50
C ASP A 202 -8.06 -6.36 -4.92
N ASP A 203 -8.93 -7.30 -5.32
CA ASP A 203 -8.83 -8.71 -4.97
C ASP A 203 -7.58 -9.38 -5.56
N ARG A 204 -7.23 -9.08 -6.81
CA ARG A 204 -6.01 -9.61 -7.46
C ARG A 204 -4.74 -9.11 -6.78
N ILE A 205 -4.67 -7.82 -6.47
CA ILE A 205 -3.53 -7.21 -5.76
C ILE A 205 -3.41 -7.82 -4.37
N SER A 206 -4.54 -7.94 -3.65
CA SER A 206 -4.58 -8.57 -2.33
C SER A 206 -4.09 -10.03 -2.41
N ARG A 207 -4.58 -10.83 -3.36
CA ARG A 207 -4.14 -12.21 -3.59
C ARG A 207 -2.66 -12.31 -3.92
N ALA A 208 -2.14 -11.46 -4.80
CA ALA A 208 -0.72 -11.44 -5.15
C ALA A 208 0.15 -11.11 -3.95
N PHE A 209 -0.23 -10.10 -3.16
CA PHE A 209 0.42 -9.76 -1.90
C PHE A 209 0.40 -10.94 -0.92
N PHE A 210 -0.75 -11.61 -0.77
CA PHE A 210 -0.87 -12.79 0.10
C PHE A 210 0.04 -13.93 -0.34
N ILE A 211 0.07 -14.26 -1.63
CA ILE A 211 0.93 -15.32 -2.17
C ILE A 211 2.40 -15.00 -1.91
N GLN A 212 2.82 -13.75 -2.11
CA GLN A 212 4.21 -13.32 -1.94
C GLN A 212 4.61 -13.27 -0.46
N PHE A 213 3.73 -12.76 0.40
CA PHE A 213 3.90 -12.77 1.86
C PHE A 213 4.02 -14.19 2.40
N LEU A 214 3.09 -15.08 2.02
CA LEU A 214 3.09 -16.48 2.44
C LEU A 214 4.29 -17.24 1.90
N SER A 215 4.68 -17.04 0.63
CA SER A 215 5.89 -17.64 0.05
C SER A 215 7.15 -17.27 0.83
N SER A 216 7.23 -16.04 1.33
CA SER A 216 8.34 -15.55 2.15
C SER A 216 8.33 -16.16 3.55
N PHE A 217 7.15 -16.28 4.17
CA PHE A 217 6.97 -16.92 5.48
C PHE A 217 7.27 -18.42 5.44
N ASN A 218 6.83 -19.09 4.37
CA ASN A 218 7.03 -20.51 4.07
C ASN A 218 8.51 -20.90 3.98
N ARG A 219 9.39 -19.97 3.55
CA ARG A 219 10.84 -20.18 3.49
C ARG A 219 11.53 -20.08 4.85
N ASN A 220 10.90 -19.45 5.84
CA ASN A 220 11.50 -19.18 7.16
C ASN A 220 11.03 -20.16 8.26
N ILE A 221 10.02 -21.00 8.00
CA ILE A 221 9.61 -22.07 8.91
C ILE A 221 10.50 -23.30 8.66
N GLY A 222 11.36 -23.63 9.64
CA GLY A 222 12.27 -24.78 9.58
C GLY A 222 11.60 -26.14 9.78
N ASP A 223 10.40 -26.18 10.35
CA ASP A 223 9.60 -27.40 10.52
C ASP A 223 8.74 -27.68 9.28
N PHE A 224 9.08 -28.73 8.55
CA PHE A 224 8.42 -29.12 7.30
C PHE A 224 6.95 -29.52 7.48
N GLN A 225 6.56 -30.07 8.64
CA GLN A 225 5.19 -30.54 8.85
C GLN A 225 4.27 -29.37 9.24
N ALA A 226 4.70 -28.51 10.16
CA ALA A 226 3.99 -27.26 10.48
C ALA A 226 3.81 -26.36 9.26
N ARG A 227 4.82 -26.32 8.39
CA ARG A 227 4.79 -25.63 7.09
C ARG A 227 3.69 -26.17 6.17
N LYS A 228 3.54 -27.49 6.07
CA LYS A 228 2.55 -28.15 5.22
C LYS A 228 1.12 -27.95 5.73
N ASP A 229 0.92 -28.03 7.04
CA ASP A 229 -0.39 -27.89 7.67
C ASP A 229 -0.90 -26.44 7.62
N MET A 230 0.00 -25.46 7.78
CA MET A 230 -0.32 -24.04 7.59
C MET A 230 -0.74 -23.73 6.14
N LEU A 231 -0.01 -24.25 5.15
CA LEU A 231 -0.37 -24.10 3.73
C LEU A 231 -1.72 -24.75 3.41
N ALA A 232 -2.00 -25.94 3.94
CA ALA A 232 -3.27 -26.63 3.72
C ALA A 232 -4.46 -25.86 4.31
N SER A 233 -4.31 -25.29 5.51
CA SER A 233 -5.33 -24.43 6.14
C SER A 233 -5.59 -23.15 5.35
N LEU A 234 -4.54 -22.53 4.80
CA LEU A 234 -4.66 -21.31 3.99
C LEU A 234 -5.34 -21.56 2.65
N VAL A 235 -5.08 -22.69 2.01
CA VAL A 235 -5.75 -23.10 0.76
C VAL A 235 -7.26 -23.24 0.97
N GLY A 236 -7.69 -23.79 2.11
CA GLY A 236 -9.11 -23.93 2.45
C GLY A 236 -9.83 -22.60 2.68
N ILE A 237 -9.14 -21.62 3.29
CA ILE A 237 -9.71 -20.32 3.64
C ILE A 237 -9.71 -19.36 2.43
N LEU A 238 -8.65 -19.37 1.62
CA LEU A 238 -8.48 -18.45 0.50
C LEU A 238 -9.08 -18.96 -0.83
N GLN A 239 -9.57 -20.20 -0.87
CA GLN A 239 -10.13 -20.84 -2.07
C GLN A 239 -9.28 -20.63 -3.33
N LEU A 240 -7.97 -20.85 -3.20
CA LEU A 240 -6.99 -20.58 -4.24
C LEU A 240 -7.28 -21.37 -5.53
N THR A 241 -6.98 -20.77 -6.69
CA THR A 241 -7.04 -21.44 -7.99
C THR A 241 -5.92 -22.49 -8.09
N ASN A 242 -6.01 -23.40 -9.08
CA ASN A 242 -5.00 -24.43 -9.26
C ASN A 242 -3.62 -23.86 -9.62
N GLU A 243 -3.59 -22.77 -10.38
CA GLU A 243 -2.36 -22.04 -10.74
C GLU A 243 -1.71 -21.39 -9.49
N GLU A 244 -2.50 -20.82 -8.60
CA GLU A 244 -2.03 -20.22 -7.34
C GLU A 244 -1.48 -21.28 -6.36
N LYS A 245 -2.09 -22.46 -6.31
CA LYS A 245 -1.59 -23.61 -5.53
C LYS A 245 -0.23 -24.11 -6.03
N GLU A 246 -0.06 -24.14 -7.36
CA GLU A 246 1.18 -24.55 -8.00
C GLU A 246 2.31 -23.54 -7.72
N MET A 247 2.03 -22.23 -7.76
CA MET A 247 2.99 -21.18 -7.38
C MET A 247 3.44 -21.26 -5.92
N LEU A 248 2.60 -21.77 -5.01
CA LEU A 248 2.93 -21.99 -3.61
C LEU A 248 3.66 -23.33 -3.34
N GLY A 249 3.91 -24.14 -4.38
CA GLY A 249 4.58 -25.43 -4.28
C GLY A 249 3.74 -26.52 -3.61
N ILE A 250 2.40 -26.38 -3.63
CA ILE A 250 1.48 -27.39 -3.11
C ILE A 250 1.24 -28.42 -4.23
N GLU A 251 1.93 -29.57 -4.16
CA GLU A 251 1.68 -30.68 -5.08
C GLU A 251 0.21 -31.14 -4.93
N ASN A 252 -0.54 -31.11 -6.04
CA ASN A 252 -1.86 -31.71 -6.17
C ASN A 252 -1.77 -33.26 -6.04
N LYS A 253 -1.45 -33.77 -4.84
CA LYS A 253 -1.68 -35.17 -4.52
C LYS A 253 -3.12 -35.31 -4.04
N SER A 254 -3.98 -35.63 -5.00
CA SER A 254 -5.28 -36.20 -4.70
C SER A 254 -5.11 -37.37 -3.73
N LYS A 255 -5.64 -37.20 -2.50
CA LYS A 255 -6.22 -38.24 -1.64
C LYS A 255 -6.43 -37.66 -0.24
N GLN A 256 -7.53 -36.95 -0.08
CA GLN A 256 -8.44 -37.18 1.04
C GLN A 256 -9.76 -36.51 0.69
N LYS A 257 -10.81 -37.33 0.63
CA LYS A 257 -12.19 -36.85 0.54
C LYS A 257 -12.49 -36.14 1.86
N ILE A 258 -12.29 -34.83 1.91
CA ILE A 258 -13.00 -34.00 2.88
C ILE A 258 -14.44 -33.95 2.37
N PRO A 259 -15.46 -34.24 3.20
CA PRO A 259 -16.84 -34.17 2.77
C PRO A 259 -17.12 -32.75 2.29
N ILE A 260 -17.45 -32.61 1.01
CA ILE A 260 -18.00 -31.38 0.46
C ILE A 260 -19.45 -31.36 0.94
N GLU A 261 -19.69 -30.78 2.12
CA GLU A 261 -21.01 -30.28 2.44
C GLU A 261 -21.18 -28.92 1.75
N SER A 262 -22.10 -28.93 0.78
CA SER A 262 -22.81 -27.81 0.19
C SER A 262 -21.97 -26.60 -0.23
N THR A 263 -21.78 -26.50 -1.54
CA THR A 263 -21.77 -25.27 -2.34
C THR A 263 -23.04 -24.44 -2.07
N GLU A 264 -23.12 -23.81 -0.90
CA GLU A 264 -23.92 -22.60 -0.74
C GLU A 264 -23.06 -21.43 -1.22
N ARG A 265 -23.59 -20.71 -2.22
CA ARG A 265 -23.11 -19.39 -2.59
C ARG A 265 -23.20 -18.53 -1.33
N PHE A 266 -22.10 -18.44 -0.58
CA PHE A 266 -21.93 -17.34 0.35
C PHE A 266 -21.84 -16.09 -0.50
N ASP A 267 -22.86 -15.24 -0.40
CA ASP A 267 -22.73 -13.81 -0.68
C ASP A 267 -21.58 -13.29 0.19
N THR A 268 -20.36 -13.28 -0.35
CA THR A 268 -19.20 -12.80 0.38
C THR A 268 -19.04 -11.31 0.13
N ASP A 269 -19.86 -10.52 0.80
CA ASP A 269 -19.63 -9.09 1.11
C ASP A 269 -18.46 -8.90 2.11
N PHE A 270 -17.53 -9.86 2.19
CA PHE A 270 -16.43 -9.89 3.15
C PHE A 270 -15.09 -9.95 2.43
N SER A 271 -14.30 -8.89 2.61
CA SER A 271 -12.94 -8.71 2.10
C SER A 271 -12.04 -9.91 2.42
N LEU A 272 -11.23 -10.35 1.45
CA LEU A 272 -10.22 -11.40 1.64
C LEU A 272 -9.24 -11.05 2.78
N LEU A 273 -8.99 -9.76 3.00
CA LEU A 273 -8.16 -9.25 4.08
C LEU A 273 -8.79 -9.51 5.46
N ASP A 274 -10.11 -9.41 5.58
CA ASP A 274 -10.83 -9.65 6.83
C ASP A 274 -10.83 -11.14 7.19
N LYS A 275 -10.99 -12.02 6.21
CA LYS A 275 -10.86 -13.48 6.41
C LYS A 275 -9.47 -13.88 6.86
N PHE A 276 -8.44 -13.26 6.29
CA PHE A 276 -7.05 -13.53 6.65
C PHE A 276 -6.67 -12.98 8.04
N THR A 277 -7.13 -11.78 8.40
CA THR A 277 -6.90 -11.22 9.74
C THR A 277 -7.65 -12.00 10.81
N SER A 278 -8.85 -12.52 10.52
CA SER A 278 -9.56 -13.46 11.40
C SER A 278 -8.73 -14.72 11.66
N PHE A 279 -8.18 -15.33 10.61
CA PHE A 279 -7.29 -16.49 10.72
C PHE A 279 -6.07 -16.20 11.59
N LEU A 280 -5.37 -15.08 11.37
CA LEU A 280 -4.21 -14.70 12.19
C LEU A 280 -4.57 -14.44 13.65
N SER A 281 -5.79 -13.99 13.93
CA SER A 281 -6.26 -13.72 15.28
C SER A 281 -6.78 -14.96 16.04
N GLY A 282 -6.86 -16.11 15.36
CA GLY A 282 -7.40 -17.35 15.95
C GLY A 282 -8.89 -17.33 16.28
N LYS A 283 -9.62 -16.29 15.83
CA LYS A 283 -11.07 -16.20 15.97
C LYS A 283 -11.72 -16.89 14.77
N GLN A 284 -12.27 -18.08 15.00
CA GLN A 284 -13.26 -18.69 14.12
C GLN A 284 -14.63 -18.07 14.39
#